data_AF-A0A0E3QQU6-F1
#
_entry.id   AF-A0A0E3QQU6-F1
#
_cell.length_a   1.000
_cell.length_b   1.000
_cell.length_c   1.000
_cell.angle_alpha   90.00
_cell.angle_beta   90.00
_cell.angle_gamma   90.00
#
_symmetry.space_group_name_H-M   'P 1'
#
loop_
_entity.id
_entity.type
_entity.pdbx_description
1 polymer ?
#
loop_
_entity_poly.entity_id
_entity_poly.type
_entity_poly.pdbx_seq_one_letter_code
_entity_poly.pdbx_strand_id
1 'polypeptide(L)'
;MSRIARKQQKNLIQAIAIQRMWRLFELAKSEYAEHPDRSERYVQLIRNISMRNRMSIPREIKNRICKHCYAFLVPGNNARYRLKDGYIVVSCQRCGKEMRYPYKKLK
;
A
#
# COMPACT_ATOMS: atom_id res chain seq x y z
N MET A 1 29.52 -12.00 13.49
CA MET A 1 29.26 -10.74 12.75
C MET A 1 29.30 -9.55 13.70
N SER A 2 30.00 -8.48 13.33
CA SER A 2 30.00 -7.23 14.11
C SER A 2 28.61 -6.59 14.15
N ARG A 3 28.37 -5.74 15.15
CA ARG A 3 27.12 -4.96 15.27
C ARG A 3 26.85 -4.12 14.01
N ILE A 4 27.91 -3.60 13.39
CA ILE A 4 27.86 -2.81 12.16
C ILE A 4 27.38 -3.68 10.98
N ALA A 5 27.96 -4.86 10.79
CA ALA A 5 27.58 -5.78 9.71
C ALA A 5 26.12 -6.24 9.80
N ARG A 6 25.62 -6.51 11.03
CA ARG A 6 24.20 -6.86 11.25
C ARG A 6 23.26 -5.70 10.89
N LYS A 7 23.64 -4.45 11.20
CA LYS A 7 22.86 -3.26 10.85
C LYS A 7 22.82 -3.04 9.33
N GLN A 8 23.94 -3.20 8.63
CA GLN A 8 24.02 -3.09 7.18
C GLN A 8 23.16 -4.15 6.49
N GLN A 9 23.26 -5.41 6.92
CA GLN A 9 22.44 -6.50 6.39
C GLN A 9 20.94 -6.23 6.57
N LYS A 10 20.54 -5.76 7.75
CA LYS A 10 19.15 -5.34 7.99
C LYS A 10 18.71 -4.26 7.00
N ASN A 11 19.49 -3.19 6.86
CA ASN A 11 19.15 -2.09 5.93
C ASN A 11 19.02 -2.57 4.48
N LEU A 12 19.89 -3.47 4.03
CA LEU A 12 19.81 -4.07 2.69
C LEU A 12 18.50 -4.85 2.50
N ILE A 13 18.13 -5.69 3.48
CA ILE A 13 16.86 -6.43 3.45
C ILE A 13 15.67 -5.47 3.36
N GLN A 14 15.70 -4.37 4.13
CA GLN A 14 14.64 -3.36 4.10
C GLN A 14 14.55 -2.67 2.72
N ALA A 15 15.69 -2.31 2.13
CA ALA A 15 15.74 -1.68 0.80
C ALA A 15 15.18 -2.60 -0.29
N ILE A 16 15.60 -3.86 -0.32
CA ILE A 16 15.11 -4.85 -1.29
C ILE A 16 13.61 -5.09 -1.10
N ALA A 17 13.15 -5.20 0.15
CA ALA A 17 11.72 -5.38 0.42
C ALA A 17 10.88 -4.19 -0.06
N ILE A 18 11.36 -2.95 0.10
CA ILE A 18 10.69 -1.76 -0.45
C ILE A 18 10.64 -1.82 -1.98
N GLN A 19 11.75 -2.13 -2.65
CA GLN A 19 11.79 -2.28 -4.11
C GLN A 19 10.79 -3.35 -4.60
N ARG A 20 10.71 -4.49 -3.91
CA ARG A 20 9.74 -5.55 -4.23
C ARG A 20 8.30 -5.08 -4.06
N MET A 21 7.99 -4.34 -2.99
CA MET A 21 6.64 -3.78 -2.79
C MET A 21 6.26 -2.84 -3.94
N TRP A 22 7.18 -1.98 -4.39
CA TRP A 22 6.95 -1.10 -5.53
C TRP A 22 6.71 -1.86 -6.82
N ARG A 23 7.53 -2.88 -7.12
CA ARG A 23 7.33 -3.69 -8.31
C ARG A 23 5.98 -4.38 -8.32
N LEU A 24 5.57 -4.96 -7.19
CA LEU A 24 4.26 -5.59 -7.04
C LEU A 24 3.12 -4.57 -7.17
N PHE A 25 3.31 -3.35 -6.68
CA PHE A 25 2.32 -2.29 -6.78
C PHE A 25 2.07 -1.86 -8.23
N GLU A 26 3.14 -1.70 -9.03
CA GLU A 26 2.99 -1.37 -10.45
C GLU A 26 2.32 -2.51 -11.23
N LEU A 27 2.66 -3.78 -10.93
CA LEU A 27 1.98 -4.93 -11.52
C LEU A 27 0.49 -4.98 -11.12
N ALA A 28 0.17 -4.65 -9.87
CA ALA A 28 -1.22 -4.55 -9.41
C ALA A 28 -2.00 -3.48 -10.16
N LYS A 29 -1.35 -2.37 -10.49
CA LYS A 29 -1.94 -1.28 -11.26
C LYS A 29 -2.17 -1.66 -12.72
N SER A 30 -1.20 -2.31 -13.37
CA SER A 30 -1.33 -2.69 -14.79
C SER A 30 -2.36 -3.79 -14.99
N GLU A 31 -2.39 -4.79 -14.11
CA GLU A 31 -3.25 -5.96 -14.27
C GLU A 31 -4.69 -5.72 -13.78
N TYR A 32 -4.97 -4.63 -13.04
CA TYR A 32 -6.30 -4.41 -12.45
C TYR A 32 -7.43 -4.37 -13.49
N ALA A 33 -7.18 -3.83 -14.68
CA ALA A 33 -8.20 -3.66 -15.71
C ALA A 33 -8.64 -5.01 -16.33
N GLU A 34 -7.69 -5.91 -16.56
CA GLU A 34 -7.93 -7.19 -17.26
C GLU A 34 -8.07 -8.37 -16.28
N HIS A 35 -7.32 -8.32 -15.17
CA HIS A 35 -7.18 -9.40 -14.20
C HIS A 35 -7.21 -8.85 -12.76
N PRO A 36 -8.40 -8.44 -12.25
CA PRO A 36 -8.54 -7.87 -10.91
C PRO A 36 -8.12 -8.83 -9.80
N ASP A 37 -8.28 -10.14 -10.00
CA ASP A 37 -7.83 -11.21 -9.10
C ASP A 37 -6.30 -11.21 -8.90
N ARG A 38 -5.54 -10.99 -9.98
CA ARG A 38 -4.07 -10.85 -9.90
C ARG A 38 -3.67 -9.60 -9.14
N SER A 39 -4.36 -8.49 -9.39
CA SER A 39 -4.14 -7.24 -8.66
C SER A 39 -4.31 -7.43 -7.15
N GLU A 40 -5.39 -8.10 -6.74
CA GLU A 40 -5.63 -8.45 -5.33
C GLU A 40 -4.53 -9.35 -4.76
N ARG A 41 -4.08 -10.33 -5.53
CA ARG A 41 -2.98 -11.21 -5.13
C ARG A 41 -1.69 -10.43 -4.90
N TYR A 42 -1.34 -9.49 -5.76
CA TYR A 42 -0.16 -8.65 -5.57
C TYR A 42 -0.25 -7.77 -4.33
N VAL A 43 -1.43 -7.21 -4.04
CA VAL A 43 -1.66 -6.46 -2.79
C VAL A 43 -1.45 -7.34 -1.55
N GLN A 44 -1.93 -8.59 -1.58
CA GLN A 44 -1.67 -9.55 -0.50
C GLN A 44 -0.16 -9.83 -0.34
N LEU A 45 0.58 -9.97 -1.44
CA LEU A 45 2.03 -10.17 -1.39
C LEU A 45 2.76 -8.97 -0.78
N ILE A 46 2.37 -7.73 -1.15
CA ILE A 46 2.91 -6.50 -0.54
C ILE A 46 2.72 -6.53 0.98
N ARG A 47 1.50 -6.85 1.44
CA ARG A 47 1.17 -6.96 2.87
C ARG A 47 2.03 -8.02 3.55
N ASN A 48 2.19 -9.20 2.95
CA ASN A 48 2.99 -10.29 3.51
C ASN A 48 4.48 -9.92 3.64
N ILE A 49 5.04 -9.23 2.65
CA ILE A 49 6.42 -8.73 2.72
C ILE A 49 6.57 -7.73 3.87
N SER A 50 5.60 -6.80 4.02
CA SER A 50 5.60 -5.80 5.09
C SER A 50 5.55 -6.46 6.47
N MET A 51 4.63 -7.40 6.69
CA MET A 51 4.46 -8.10 7.96
C MET A 51 5.69 -8.94 8.30
N ARG A 52 6.22 -9.72 7.34
CA ARG A 52 7.40 -10.58 7.54
C ARG A 52 8.64 -9.77 7.93
N ASN A 53 8.85 -8.62 7.32
CA ASN A 53 10.01 -7.76 7.59
C ASN A 53 9.76 -6.75 8.73
N ARG A 54 8.56 -6.74 9.33
CA ARG A 54 8.14 -5.77 10.36
C ARG A 54 8.36 -4.31 9.95
N MET A 55 7.96 -3.98 8.72
CA MET A 55 8.14 -2.64 8.13
C MET A 55 6.80 -2.06 7.71
N SER A 56 6.67 -0.74 7.73
CA SER A 56 5.51 -0.08 7.11
C SER A 56 5.61 -0.17 5.59
N ILE A 57 4.47 -0.44 4.96
CA ILE A 57 4.29 -0.25 3.52
C ILE A 57 4.54 1.25 3.20
N PRO A 58 5.25 1.58 2.10
CA PRO A 58 5.38 2.95 1.61
C PRO A 58 4.04 3.68 1.52
N ARG A 59 4.03 4.98 1.83
CA ARG A 59 2.79 5.75 1.99
C ARG A 59 1.98 5.82 0.69
N GLU A 60 2.61 5.95 -0.46
CA GLU A 60 1.92 5.99 -1.75
C GLU A 60 1.15 4.70 -2.01
N ILE A 61 1.80 3.55 -1.78
CA ILE A 61 1.21 2.23 -1.93
C ILE A 61 0.08 2.03 -0.91
N LYS A 62 0.32 2.38 0.35
CA LYS A 62 -0.65 2.20 1.45
C LYS A 62 -1.94 2.98 1.24
N ASN A 63 -1.88 4.16 0.62
CA ASN A 63 -3.05 5.00 0.33
C ASN A 63 -3.89 4.49 -0.86
N ARG A 64 -3.33 3.56 -1.65
CA ARG A 64 -3.95 2.94 -2.81
C ARG A 64 -4.50 1.54 -2.52
N ILE A 65 -4.49 1.11 -1.26
CA ILE A 65 -4.98 -0.20 -0.83
C ILE A 65 -6.05 0.00 0.24
N CYS A 66 -7.15 -0.74 0.14
CA CYS A 66 -8.13 -0.77 1.20
C CYS A 66 -7.54 -1.47 2.44
N LYS A 67 -7.61 -0.81 3.61
CA LYS A 67 -7.13 -1.40 4.86
C LYS A 67 -8.01 -2.53 5.41
N HIS A 68 -9.22 -2.69 4.86
CA HIS A 68 -10.22 -3.64 5.34
C HIS A 68 -10.30 -4.90 4.47
N CYS A 69 -10.59 -4.73 3.17
CA CYS A 69 -10.69 -5.85 2.24
C CYS A 69 -9.41 -6.10 1.42
N TYR A 70 -8.38 -5.26 1.56
CA TYR A 70 -7.13 -5.36 0.79
C TYR A 70 -7.30 -5.32 -0.72
N ALA A 71 -8.40 -4.72 -1.21
CA ALA A 71 -8.56 -4.42 -2.62
C ALA A 71 -7.63 -3.27 -3.06
N PHE A 72 -7.14 -3.35 -4.29
CA PHE A 72 -6.46 -2.25 -4.95
C PHE A 72 -7.47 -1.14 -5.29
N LEU A 73 -7.17 0.10 -4.91
CA LEU A 73 -8.08 1.25 -5.05
C LEU A 73 -7.73 2.09 -6.28
N VAL A 74 -8.65 2.10 -7.23
CA VAL A 74 -8.58 2.91 -8.46
C VAL A 74 -9.59 4.05 -8.35
N PRO A 75 -9.13 5.32 -8.34
CA PRO A 75 -10.03 6.48 -8.33
C PRO A 75 -11.00 6.44 -9.50
N GLY A 76 -12.28 6.71 -9.23
CA GLY A 76 -13.31 6.78 -10.27
C GLY A 76 -13.88 5.42 -10.69
N ASN A 77 -13.18 4.31 -10.39
CA ASN A 77 -13.70 2.96 -10.61
C ASN A 77 -14.26 2.38 -9.30
N ASN A 78 -13.40 1.82 -8.43
CA ASN A 78 -13.83 1.16 -7.20
C ASN A 78 -13.53 1.98 -5.92
N ALA A 79 -13.03 3.21 -6.07
CA ALA A 79 -12.68 4.08 -4.96
C ALA A 79 -13.16 5.51 -5.21
N ARG A 80 -13.79 6.10 -4.20
CA ARG A 80 -14.23 7.49 -4.22
C ARG A 80 -13.32 8.32 -3.32
N TYR A 81 -12.69 9.34 -3.90
CA TYR A 81 -11.83 10.28 -3.19
C TYR A 81 -12.59 11.59 -2.98
N ARG A 82 -12.64 12.08 -1.73
CA ARG A 82 -13.24 13.36 -1.37
C ARG A 82 -12.28 14.14 -0.46
N LEU A 83 -12.31 15.45 -0.56
CA LEU A 83 -11.67 16.35 0.39
C LEU A 83 -12.73 16.83 1.38
N LYS A 84 -12.50 16.61 2.67
CA LYS A 84 -13.41 17.04 3.75
C LYS A 84 -12.60 17.44 4.98
N ASP A 85 -12.83 18.65 5.50
CA ASP A 85 -12.32 19.14 6.79
C ASP A 85 -10.82 18.92 7.03
N GLY A 86 -9.96 19.12 6.02
CA GLY A 86 -8.51 18.89 6.15
C GLY A 86 -8.04 17.45 5.87
N TYR A 87 -8.95 16.55 5.50
CA TYR A 87 -8.69 15.15 5.20
C TYR A 87 -9.04 14.78 3.76
N ILE A 88 -8.26 13.84 3.21
CA ILE A 88 -8.63 13.02 2.06
C ILE A 88 -9.39 11.81 2.61
N VAL A 89 -10.68 11.76 2.31
CA VAL A 89 -11.56 10.63 2.61
C VAL A 89 -11.60 9.73 1.38
N VAL A 90 -11.17 8.49 1.55
CA VAL A 90 -11.17 7.45 0.52
C VAL A 90 -12.20 6.40 0.90
N SER A 91 -13.32 6.37 0.18
CA SER A 91 -14.36 5.36 0.35
C SER A 91 -14.10 4.20 -0.62
N CYS A 92 -13.96 2.98 -0.08
CA CYS A 92 -13.86 1.77 -0.88
C CYS A 92 -15.27 1.32 -1.30
N GLN A 93 -15.53 1.25 -2.60
CA GLN A 93 -16.84 0.82 -3.10
C GLN A 93 -17.06 -0.68 -3.00
N ARG A 94 -15.98 -1.48 -2.86
CA ARG A 94 -16.09 -2.94 -2.70
C ARG A 94 -16.58 -3.37 -1.32
N CYS A 95 -16.10 -2.74 -0.24
CA CYS A 95 -16.46 -3.10 1.13
C CYS A 95 -17.22 -2.02 1.90
N GLY A 96 -17.44 -0.85 1.28
CA GLY A 96 -18.13 0.30 1.89
C GLY A 96 -17.33 1.05 2.97
N LYS A 97 -16.13 0.59 3.35
CA LYS A 97 -15.35 1.23 4.42
C LYS A 97 -14.64 2.50 3.93
N GLU A 98 -14.55 3.47 4.83
CA GLU A 98 -13.87 4.74 4.61
C GLU A 98 -12.49 4.78 5.28
N MET A 99 -11.53 5.39 4.61
CA MET A 99 -10.19 5.66 5.13
C MET A 99 -9.94 7.16 5.07
N ARG A 100 -9.39 7.73 6.14
CA ARG A 100 -9.13 9.17 6.24
C ARG A 100 -7.63 9.41 6.36
N TYR A 101 -7.12 10.35 5.56
CA TYR A 101 -5.72 10.73 5.54
C TYR A 101 -5.61 12.26 5.59
N PRO A 102 -4.92 12.85 6.59
CA PRO A 102 -4.74 14.30 6.62
C PRO A 102 -3.92 14.76 5.40
N TYR A 103 -4.37 15.82 4.71
CA TYR A 103 -3.65 16.37 3.55
C TYR A 103 -2.78 17.59 3.90
N LYS A 104 -3.06 18.26 5.03
CA LYS A 104 -2.15 19.22 5.66
C LYS A 104 -1.43 18.53 6.82
N LYS A 105 -0.20 18.95 7.13
CA LYS A 105 0.36 18.69 8.47
C LYS A 105 -0.63 19.32 9.44
N LEU A 106 -1.23 18.51 10.32
CA LEU A 106 -1.89 19.05 11.51
C LEU A 106 -0.79 19.87 12.22
N LYS A 107 -0.96 21.20 12.23
CA LYS A 107 -0.11 22.09 13.02
C LYS A 107 -0.40 21.85 14.48
#